data_AF-N9LF31-F1
#
_entry.id   AF-N9LF31-F1
#
_cell.length_a   1.000
_cell.length_b   1.000
_cell.length_c   1.000
_cell.angle_alpha   90.00
_cell.angle_beta   90.00
_cell.angle_gamma   90.00
#
_symmetry.space_group_name_H-M   'P 1'
#
loop_
_entity.id
_entity.type
_entity.pdbx_description
1 polymer ?
#
loop_
_entity_poly.entity_id
_entity_poly.type
_entity_poly.pdbx_seq_one_letter_code
_entity_poly.pdbx_strand_id
1 'polypeptide(L)'
;MRKSYLQSIQHGLLSAEHRDLWLQQLLIQFDQASVDDLAALQQRYIALENEIQARPYSSKVLWLKLLARMPEMGLQHEDLALHLLQENFDPEVFYLWFQQQLLKQIPDYSYVEQRIIQLEQRYTSVPMLTFAKWHIYVATQRLEEAEQLLTLYPDNILMSYLRIKSTLGDNLDLIRQLNLIFENDVNFLNFKI
;
A
#
# COMPACT_ATOMS: atom_id res chain seq x y z
N MET A 1 -8.96 -17.98 -30.30
CA MET A 1 -8.49 -16.60 -30.09
C MET A 1 -7.79 -16.46 -28.73
N ARG A 2 -6.52 -16.85 -28.58
CA ARG A 2 -5.75 -16.75 -27.31
C ARG A 2 -4.23 -16.68 -27.54
N LYS A 3 -3.78 -15.80 -28.44
CA LYS A 3 -2.37 -15.42 -28.57
C LYS A 3 -2.33 -13.93 -28.92
N SER A 4 -1.49 -13.17 -28.22
CA SER A 4 -1.20 -11.74 -28.46
C SER A 4 -2.19 -10.71 -27.90
N TYR A 5 -2.29 -10.60 -26.57
CA TYR A 5 -2.50 -9.26 -25.98
C TYR A 5 -1.16 -8.62 -25.58
N LEU A 6 -0.19 -9.42 -25.11
CA LEU A 6 1.17 -8.98 -24.83
C LEU A 6 2.05 -8.73 -26.07
N GLN A 7 1.79 -9.34 -27.23
CA GLN A 7 2.60 -9.09 -28.45
C GLN A 7 2.15 -7.86 -29.24
N SER A 8 1.05 -7.19 -28.87
CA SER A 8 0.65 -5.91 -29.47
C SER A 8 1.67 -4.78 -29.20
N ILE A 9 2.64 -5.03 -28.33
CA ILE A 9 3.65 -4.08 -27.88
C ILE A 9 4.96 -4.21 -28.68
N GLN A 10 4.88 -4.58 -29.96
CA GLN A 10 6.03 -4.52 -30.88
C GLN A 10 6.37 -3.10 -31.35
N HIS A 11 5.70 -2.05 -30.88
CA HIS A 11 6.04 -0.68 -31.24
C HIS A 11 6.15 0.21 -30.00
N GLY A 12 7.36 0.66 -29.70
CA GLY A 12 7.72 1.56 -28.60
C GLY A 12 7.17 2.99 -28.71
N LEU A 13 5.90 3.16 -29.06
CA LEU A 13 5.26 4.46 -29.26
C LEU A 13 3.81 4.48 -28.74
N LEU A 14 3.54 3.87 -27.58
CA LEU A 14 2.27 4.17 -26.88
C LEU A 14 2.38 5.58 -26.30
N SER A 15 1.44 6.48 -26.64
CA SER A 15 1.35 7.79 -25.98
C SER A 15 1.12 7.62 -24.47
N ALA A 16 1.33 8.67 -23.67
CA ALA A 16 1.17 8.58 -22.21
C ALA A 16 -0.20 8.03 -21.80
N GLU A 17 -1.26 8.49 -22.46
CA GLU A 17 -2.64 8.03 -22.26
C GLU A 17 -2.84 6.55 -22.60
N HIS A 18 -2.26 6.08 -23.71
CA HIS A 18 -2.36 4.66 -24.10
C HIS A 18 -1.59 3.74 -23.15
N ARG A 19 -0.53 4.24 -22.49
CA ARG A 19 0.21 3.48 -21.48
C ARG A 19 -0.59 3.32 -20.18
N ASP A 20 -1.27 4.37 -19.73
CA ASP A 20 -2.08 4.30 -18.52
C ASP A 20 -3.31 3.41 -18.71
N LEU A 21 -3.98 3.51 -19.88
CA LEU A 21 -5.05 2.59 -20.25
C LEU A 21 -4.58 1.14 -20.29
N TRP A 22 -3.39 0.89 -20.84
CA TRP A 22 -2.80 -0.44 -20.85
C TRP A 22 -2.53 -0.97 -19.42
N LEU A 23 -1.97 -0.15 -18.52
CA LEU A 23 -1.76 -0.55 -17.12
C LEU A 23 -3.07 -0.84 -16.40
N GLN A 24 -4.11 -0.04 -16.65
CA GLN A 24 -5.45 -0.28 -16.09
C GLN A 24 -6.04 -1.60 -16.60
N GLN A 25 -5.93 -1.88 -17.90
CA GLN A 25 -6.39 -3.16 -18.47
C GLN A 25 -5.63 -4.35 -17.87
N LEU A 26 -4.31 -4.21 -17.66
CA LEU A 26 -3.53 -5.23 -16.98
C LEU A 26 -4.02 -5.48 -15.54
N LEU A 27 -4.33 -4.44 -14.78
CA LEU A 27 -4.87 -4.59 -13.41
C LEU A 27 -6.21 -5.33 -13.40
N ILE A 28 -7.07 -5.10 -14.40
CA ILE A 28 -8.36 -5.79 -14.54
C ILE A 28 -8.16 -7.28 -14.88
N GLN A 29 -7.23 -7.58 -15.77
CA GLN A 29 -7.01 -8.94 -16.29
C GLN A 29 -5.93 -9.71 -15.52
N PHE A 30 -5.37 -9.14 -14.45
CA PHE A 30 -4.21 -9.68 -13.74
C PHE A 30 -4.43 -11.13 -13.28
N ASP A 31 -5.60 -11.41 -12.70
CA ASP A 31 -5.92 -12.74 -12.16
C ASP A 31 -6.11 -13.81 -13.25
N GLN A 32 -6.17 -13.40 -14.51
CA GLN A 32 -6.25 -14.28 -15.68
C GLN A 32 -4.90 -14.45 -16.39
N ALA A 33 -3.85 -13.74 -15.94
CA ALA A 33 -2.53 -13.81 -16.53
C ALA A 33 -1.86 -15.17 -16.28
N SER A 34 -1.19 -15.72 -17.30
CA SER A 34 -0.39 -16.92 -17.14
C SER A 34 0.94 -16.64 -16.43
N VAL A 35 1.63 -17.68 -15.98
CA VAL A 35 2.96 -17.55 -15.36
C VAL A 35 3.95 -16.86 -16.30
N ASP A 36 3.91 -17.18 -17.59
CA ASP A 36 4.78 -16.55 -18.61
C ASP A 36 4.44 -15.06 -18.80
N ASP A 37 3.16 -14.70 -18.72
CA ASP A 37 2.70 -13.31 -18.80
C ASP A 37 3.20 -12.49 -17.61
N LEU A 38 3.13 -13.06 -16.41
CA LEU A 38 3.63 -12.44 -15.18
C LEU A 38 5.16 -12.29 -15.23
N ALA A 39 5.89 -13.32 -15.68
CA ALA A 39 7.34 -13.23 -15.85
C ALA A 39 7.74 -12.14 -16.86
N ALA A 40 7.02 -12.01 -17.98
CA ALA A 40 7.24 -10.95 -18.95
C ALA A 40 6.96 -9.55 -18.38
N LEU A 41 5.92 -9.43 -17.54
CA LEU A 41 5.59 -8.16 -16.86
C LEU A 41 6.68 -7.75 -15.86
N GLN A 42 7.22 -8.70 -15.09
CA GLN A 42 8.34 -8.47 -14.17
C GLN A 42 9.58 -7.97 -14.93
N GLN A 43 9.99 -8.68 -15.99
CA GLN A 43 11.12 -8.27 -16.82
C GLN A 43 10.94 -6.89 -17.44
N ARG A 44 9.71 -6.57 -17.84
CA ARG A 44 9.37 -5.25 -18.38
C ARG A 44 9.49 -4.14 -17.34
N TYR A 45 9.05 -4.37 -16.11
CA TYR A 45 9.24 -3.40 -15.05
C TYR A 45 10.73 -3.12 -14.83
N ILE A 46 11.53 -4.18 -14.68
CA ILE A 46 12.99 -4.08 -14.45
C ILE A 46 13.65 -3.30 -15.59
N ALA A 47 13.31 -3.61 -16.85
CA ALA A 47 13.86 -2.92 -18.01
C ALA A 47 13.50 -1.42 -18.07
N LEU A 48 12.38 -1.02 -17.47
CA LEU A 48 11.85 0.34 -17.52
C LEU A 48 11.97 1.09 -16.18
N GLU A 49 12.60 0.52 -15.17
CA GLU A 49 12.56 1.02 -13.79
C GLU A 49 12.94 2.50 -13.67
N ASN A 50 14.08 2.89 -14.28
CA ASN A 50 14.53 4.27 -14.32
C ASN A 50 13.56 5.20 -15.05
N GLU A 51 12.95 4.73 -16.14
CA GLU A 51 11.96 5.51 -16.87
C GLU A 51 10.67 5.67 -16.07
N ILE A 52 10.25 4.64 -15.33
CA ILE A 52 9.03 4.65 -14.54
C ILE A 52 9.09 5.74 -13.47
N GLN A 53 10.24 5.93 -12.82
CA GLN A 53 10.39 6.99 -11.81
C GLN A 53 10.16 8.39 -12.40
N ALA A 54 10.51 8.62 -13.67
CA ALA A 54 10.29 9.88 -14.37
C ALA A 54 8.87 10.04 -14.97
N ARG A 55 8.00 9.04 -14.84
CA ARG A 55 6.62 9.10 -15.37
C ARG A 55 5.70 9.94 -14.48
N PRO A 56 4.55 10.38 -15.02
CA PRO A 56 3.51 11.01 -14.22
C PRO A 56 3.12 10.17 -13.00
N TYR A 57 2.72 10.85 -11.92
CA TYR A 57 2.34 10.23 -10.65
C TYR A 57 1.28 9.13 -10.83
N SER A 58 0.24 9.39 -11.62
CA SER A 58 -0.83 8.43 -11.93
C SER A 58 -0.29 7.12 -12.51
N SER A 59 0.63 7.19 -13.48
CA SER A 59 1.26 6.02 -14.09
C SER A 59 2.08 5.23 -13.07
N LYS A 60 2.80 5.92 -12.19
CA LYS A 60 3.60 5.29 -11.13
C LYS A 60 2.72 4.57 -10.11
N VAL A 61 1.58 5.15 -9.71
CA VAL A 61 0.60 4.49 -8.84
C VAL A 61 0.03 3.23 -9.50
N LEU A 62 -0.27 3.25 -10.80
CA LEU A 62 -0.73 2.05 -11.52
C LEU A 62 0.33 0.94 -11.52
N TRP A 63 1.61 1.29 -11.71
CA TRP A 63 2.71 0.33 -11.58
C TRP A 63 2.82 -0.22 -10.17
N LEU A 64 2.72 0.62 -9.14
CA LEU A 64 2.75 0.18 -7.76
C LEU A 64 1.66 -0.85 -7.46
N LYS A 65 0.42 -0.60 -7.93
CA LYS A 65 -0.70 -1.53 -7.80
C LYS A 65 -0.45 -2.87 -8.47
N LEU A 66 0.25 -2.90 -9.61
CA LEU A 66 0.65 -4.15 -10.26
C LEU A 66 1.70 -4.89 -9.44
N LEU A 67 2.74 -4.19 -8.96
CA LEU A 67 3.79 -4.80 -8.13
C LEU A 67 3.24 -5.36 -6.82
N ALA A 68 2.23 -4.72 -6.23
CA ALA A 68 1.57 -5.20 -5.01
C ALA A 68 0.93 -6.59 -5.18
N ARG A 69 0.65 -7.02 -6.42
CA ARG A 69 0.11 -8.34 -6.76
C ARG A 69 1.18 -9.38 -7.12
N MET A 70 2.47 -9.00 -7.10
CA MET A 70 3.60 -9.86 -7.44
C MET A 70 4.56 -9.96 -6.24
N PRO A 71 4.40 -10.95 -5.35
CA PRO A 71 5.22 -11.09 -4.15
C PRO A 71 6.74 -11.09 -4.42
N GLU A 72 7.15 -11.59 -5.59
CA GLU A 72 8.54 -11.67 -6.03
C GLU A 72 9.16 -10.29 -6.30
N MET A 73 8.33 -9.28 -6.57
CA MET A 73 8.74 -7.90 -6.85
C MET A 73 8.71 -7.01 -5.60
N GLY A 74 8.90 -7.62 -4.42
CA GLY A 74 8.77 -6.94 -3.13
C GLY A 74 9.68 -5.71 -2.98
N LEU A 75 10.93 -5.83 -3.43
CA LEU A 75 11.91 -4.74 -3.37
C LEU A 75 11.49 -3.56 -4.27
N GLN A 76 11.11 -3.85 -5.52
CA GLN A 76 10.69 -2.84 -6.49
C GLN A 76 9.42 -2.13 -6.06
N HIS A 77 8.49 -2.87 -5.45
CA HIS A 77 7.29 -2.26 -4.86
C HIS A 77 7.65 -1.29 -3.75
N GLU A 78 8.51 -1.71 -2.82
CA GLU A 78 8.94 -0.88 -1.71
C GLU A 78 9.64 0.40 -2.20
N ASP A 79 10.58 0.29 -3.13
CA ASP A 79 11.31 1.42 -3.69
C ASP A 79 10.37 2.41 -4.39
N LEU A 80 9.45 1.92 -5.22
CA LEU A 80 8.49 2.77 -5.93
C LEU A 80 7.50 3.44 -4.95
N ALA A 81 7.03 2.74 -3.93
CA ALA A 81 6.12 3.30 -2.94
C ALA A 81 6.79 4.40 -2.12
N LEU A 82 8.02 4.18 -1.65
CA LEU A 82 8.78 5.17 -0.90
C LEU A 82 9.10 6.39 -1.77
N HIS A 83 9.45 6.18 -3.05
CA HIS A 83 9.62 7.27 -4.00
C HIS A 83 8.33 8.10 -4.16
N LEU A 84 7.18 7.45 -4.34
CA LEU A 84 5.88 8.12 -4.44
C LEU A 84 5.53 8.92 -3.17
N LEU A 85 5.76 8.34 -1.98
CA LEU A 85 5.52 9.00 -0.71
C LEU A 85 6.49 10.17 -0.46
N GLN A 86 7.69 10.13 -1.03
CA GLN A 86 8.61 11.25 -1.04
C GLN A 86 8.18 12.37 -2.01
N GLU A 87 7.39 12.09 -3.04
CA GLU A 87 6.88 13.15 -3.91
C GLU A 87 5.64 13.83 -3.32
N ASN A 88 4.67 13.02 -2.88
CA ASN A 88 3.43 13.49 -2.28
C ASN A 88 2.86 12.42 -1.35
N PHE A 89 2.29 12.82 -0.21
CA PHE A 89 1.61 11.88 0.65
C PHE A 89 0.29 11.45 0.01
N ASP A 90 0.18 10.17 -0.33
CA ASP A 90 -1.02 9.53 -0.82
C ASP A 90 -1.40 8.38 0.13
N PRO A 91 -2.59 8.45 0.76
CA PRO A 91 -3.10 7.41 1.65
C PRO A 91 -3.09 5.99 1.05
N GLU A 92 -3.42 5.85 -0.24
CA GLU A 92 -3.47 4.55 -0.92
C GLU A 92 -2.05 3.99 -1.10
N VAL A 93 -1.11 4.84 -1.52
CA VAL A 93 0.31 4.45 -1.66
C VAL A 93 0.89 4.05 -0.30
N PHE A 94 0.62 4.83 0.74
CA PHE A 94 1.08 4.53 2.09
C PHE A 94 0.52 3.20 2.59
N TYR A 95 -0.78 2.97 2.35
CA TYR A 95 -1.44 1.73 2.71
C TYR A 95 -0.82 0.51 2.00
N LEU A 96 -0.60 0.60 0.68
CA LEU A 96 0.05 -0.47 -0.09
C LEU A 96 1.44 -0.80 0.44
N TRP A 97 2.26 0.23 0.70
CA TRP A 97 3.58 0.06 1.30
C TRP A 97 3.49 -0.61 2.68
N PHE A 98 2.70 -0.04 3.59
CA PHE A 98 2.62 -0.50 4.98
C PHE A 98 2.10 -1.93 5.07
N GLN A 99 1.04 -2.26 4.33
CA GLN A 99 0.49 -3.62 4.28
C GLN A 99 1.56 -4.62 3.81
N GLN A 100 2.33 -4.30 2.77
CA GLN A 100 3.37 -5.19 2.29
C GLN A 100 4.45 -5.44 3.34
N GLN A 101 4.84 -4.42 4.11
CA GLN A 101 5.83 -4.59 5.18
C GLN A 101 5.34 -5.55 6.27
N LEU A 102 4.06 -5.46 6.65
CA LEU A 102 3.46 -6.31 7.67
C LEU A 102 3.20 -7.75 7.21
N LEU A 103 3.02 -7.98 5.90
CA LEU A 103 2.82 -9.31 5.34
C LEU A 103 4.12 -10.12 5.15
N LYS A 104 5.29 -9.52 5.39
CA LYS A 104 6.57 -10.25 5.40
C LYS A 104 6.54 -11.33 6.49
N GLN A 105 7.18 -12.47 6.27
CA GLN A 105 7.22 -13.56 7.27
C GLN A 105 7.80 -13.09 8.61
N ILE A 106 8.78 -12.18 8.55
CA ILE A 106 9.37 -11.52 9.71
C ILE A 106 9.37 -10.01 9.40
N PRO A 107 8.34 -9.27 9.82
CA PRO A 107 8.29 -7.82 9.62
C PRO A 107 9.40 -7.11 10.41
N ASP A 108 10.14 -6.22 9.74
CA ASP A 108 11.11 -5.34 10.40
C ASP A 108 10.38 -4.09 10.94
N TYR A 109 9.78 -4.24 12.12
CA TYR A 109 9.03 -3.16 12.77
C TYR A 109 9.87 -1.89 13.03
N SER A 110 11.18 -2.04 13.28
CA SER A 110 12.08 -0.91 13.51
C SER A 110 12.26 -0.09 12.23
N TYR A 111 12.51 -0.78 11.11
CA TYR A 111 12.59 -0.13 9.81
C TYR A 111 11.28 0.58 9.43
N VAL A 112 10.13 -0.08 9.60
CA VAL A 112 8.83 0.50 9.27
C VAL A 112 8.56 1.74 10.13
N GLU A 113 8.84 1.68 11.44
CA GLU A 113 8.68 2.83 12.34
C GLU A 113 9.56 4.01 11.91
N GLN A 114 10.83 3.77 11.58
CA GLN A 114 11.74 4.82 11.13
C GLN A 114 11.22 5.50 9.86
N ARG A 115 10.67 4.74 8.92
CA ARG A 115 10.05 5.30 7.70
C ARG A 115 8.81 6.13 8.02
N ILE A 116 7.96 5.67 8.95
CA ILE A 116 6.81 6.46 9.40
C ILE A 116 7.27 7.78 10.04
N ILE A 117 8.27 7.75 10.92
CA ILE A 117 8.82 8.96 11.56
C ILE A 117 9.36 9.95 10.51
N GLN A 118 10.06 9.45 9.49
CA GLN A 118 10.53 10.29 8.37
C GLN A 118 9.37 10.94 7.61
N LEU A 119 8.28 10.20 7.40
CA LEU A 119 7.07 10.74 6.77
C LEU A 119 6.37 11.76 7.67
N GLU A 120 6.30 11.54 8.98
CA GLU A 120 5.70 12.49 9.94
C GLU A 120 6.46 13.81 10.01
N GLN A 121 7.80 13.77 9.88
CA GLN A 121 8.63 14.97 9.79
C GLN A 121 8.31 15.81 8.54
N ARG A 122 7.89 15.16 7.45
CA ARG A 122 7.58 15.81 6.18
C ARG A 122 6.13 16.23 6.06
N TYR A 123 5.22 15.38 6.49
CA TYR A 123 3.79 15.53 6.41
C TYR A 123 3.22 15.62 7.83
N THR A 124 3.09 16.85 8.30
CA THR A 124 2.54 17.11 9.64
C THR A 124 1.06 16.79 9.69
N SER A 125 0.59 16.33 10.85
CA SER A 125 -0.84 16.19 11.13
C SER A 125 -1.59 15.17 10.26
N VAL A 126 -0.92 14.07 9.87
CA VAL A 126 -1.53 12.97 9.11
C VAL A 126 -1.96 11.82 10.06
N PRO A 127 -3.26 11.64 10.35
CA PRO A 127 -3.73 10.63 11.31
C PRO A 127 -3.36 9.19 10.90
N MET A 128 -3.26 8.94 9.60
CA MET A 128 -2.90 7.62 9.06
C MET A 128 -1.50 7.15 9.48
N LEU A 129 -0.54 8.07 9.60
CA LEU A 129 0.80 7.74 10.08
C LEU A 129 0.77 7.36 11.56
N THR A 130 0.01 8.10 12.36
CA THR A 130 -0.21 7.79 13.79
C THR A 130 -0.95 6.47 13.97
N PHE A 131 -1.95 6.20 13.13
CA PHE A 131 -2.66 4.91 13.11
C PHE A 131 -1.71 3.74 12.82
N ALA A 132 -0.86 3.86 11.80
CA ALA A 132 0.13 2.82 11.48
C ALA A 132 1.15 2.63 12.61
N LYS A 133 1.63 3.72 13.22
CA LYS A 133 2.57 3.67 14.35
C LYS A 133 1.99 2.96 15.57
N TRP A 134 0.69 3.15 15.84
CA TRP A 134 -0.01 2.41 16.90
C TRP A 134 0.07 0.90 16.69
N HIS A 135 -0.14 0.41 15.46
CA HIS A 135 -0.04 -1.02 15.15
C HIS A 135 1.37 -1.57 15.39
N ILE A 136 2.41 -0.79 15.06
CA ILE A 136 3.79 -1.16 15.35
C ILE A 136 4.01 -1.27 16.86
N TYR A 137 3.52 -0.30 17.63
CA TYR A 137 3.69 -0.29 19.09
C TYR A 137 3.02 -1.51 19.74
N VAL A 138 1.78 -1.82 19.35
CA VAL A 138 1.10 -3.03 19.82
C VAL A 138 1.85 -4.30 19.42
N ALA A 139 2.28 -4.43 18.17
CA ALA A 139 3.02 -5.61 17.70
C ALA A 139 4.38 -5.79 18.39
N THR A 140 4.97 -4.71 18.88
CA THR A 140 6.24 -4.68 19.61
C THR A 140 6.09 -4.57 21.13
N GLN A 141 4.87 -4.78 21.66
CA GLN A 141 4.54 -4.77 23.10
C GLN A 141 4.79 -3.43 23.82
N ARG A 142 4.83 -2.32 23.07
CA ARG A 142 4.95 -0.94 23.56
C ARG A 142 3.58 -0.33 23.83
N LEU A 143 2.84 -0.92 24.77
CA LEU A 143 1.43 -0.59 25.00
C LEU A 143 1.25 0.83 25.56
N GLU A 144 2.15 1.29 26.43
CA GLU A 144 2.08 2.64 26.99
C GLU A 144 2.22 3.71 25.89
N GLU A 145 3.18 3.53 24.96
CA GLU A 145 3.33 4.43 23.83
C GLU A 145 2.13 4.35 22.87
N ALA A 146 1.56 3.16 22.68
CA ALA A 146 0.35 2.99 21.86
C ALA A 146 -0.84 3.76 22.46
N GLU A 147 -1.03 3.70 23.77
CA GLU A 147 -2.10 4.44 24.46
C GLU A 147 -1.95 5.95 24.32
N GLN A 148 -0.73 6.48 24.39
CA GLN A 148 -0.48 7.91 24.21
C GLN A 148 -0.95 8.40 22.84
N LEU A 149 -0.76 7.59 21.77
CA LEU A 149 -1.21 7.95 20.42
C LEU A 149 -2.73 8.09 20.31
N LEU A 150 -3.51 7.38 21.14
CA LEU A 150 -4.98 7.43 21.10
C LEU A 150 -5.57 8.79 21.49
N THR A 151 -4.78 9.62 22.18
CA THR A 151 -5.15 10.99 22.56
C THR A 151 -5.09 11.97 21.37
N LEU A 152 -4.42 11.58 20.28
CA LEU A 152 -4.28 12.39 19.09
C LEU A 152 -5.49 12.23 18.15
N TYR A 153 -5.81 13.30 17.42
CA TYR A 153 -6.90 13.37 16.44
C TYR A 153 -8.24 12.81 16.97
N PRO A 154 -8.87 13.48 17.97
CA PRO A 154 -10.08 12.99 18.61
C PRO A 154 -11.27 12.80 17.65
N ASP A 155 -11.34 13.61 16.59
CA ASP A 155 -12.44 13.55 15.62
C ASP A 155 -12.13 12.68 14.38
N ASN A 156 -10.97 12.03 14.34
CA ASN A 156 -10.58 11.21 13.19
C ASN A 156 -11.13 9.77 13.29
N ILE A 157 -11.68 9.27 12.19
CA ILE A 157 -12.31 7.95 12.09
C ILE A 157 -11.35 6.79 12.42
N LEU A 158 -10.10 6.83 11.94
CA LEU A 158 -9.09 5.80 12.19
C LEU A 158 -8.70 5.75 13.67
N MET A 159 -8.53 6.92 14.28
CA MET A 159 -8.19 7.00 15.71
C MET A 159 -9.39 6.62 16.59
N SER A 160 -10.62 6.93 16.17
CA SER A 160 -11.84 6.48 16.85
C SER A 160 -11.97 4.96 16.79
N TYR A 161 -11.68 4.34 15.64
CA TYR A 161 -11.60 2.89 15.53
C TYR A 161 -10.60 2.31 16.55
N LEU A 162 -9.38 2.87 16.64
CA LEU A 162 -8.37 2.37 17.58
C LEU A 162 -8.80 2.53 19.05
N ARG A 163 -9.40 3.66 19.43
CA ARG A 163 -9.92 3.87 20.79
C ARG A 163 -11.00 2.85 21.15
N ILE A 164 -11.93 2.60 20.25
CA ILE A 164 -12.99 1.59 20.46
C ILE A 164 -12.35 0.21 20.55
N LYS A 165 -11.46 -0.15 19.62
CA LYS A 165 -10.74 -1.43 19.61
C LYS A 165 -9.98 -1.66 20.92
N SER A 166 -9.22 -0.68 21.40
CA SER A 166 -8.53 -0.75 22.69
C SER A 166 -9.47 -0.96 23.87
N THR A 167 -10.66 -0.36 23.84
CA THR A 167 -11.68 -0.54 24.89
C THR A 167 -12.28 -1.95 24.90
N LEU A 168 -12.39 -2.57 23.71
CA LEU A 168 -12.94 -3.92 23.56
C LEU A 168 -11.98 -5.03 24.00
N GLY A 169 -10.67 -4.74 24.11
CA GLY A 169 -9.66 -5.69 24.54
C GLY A 169 -9.64 -6.96 23.67
N ASP A 170 -9.65 -8.13 24.28
CA ASP A 170 -9.60 -9.43 23.58
C ASP A 170 -10.98 -9.94 23.14
N ASN A 171 -12.03 -9.12 23.14
CA ASN A 171 -13.34 -9.53 22.67
C ASN A 171 -13.37 -9.61 21.13
N LEU A 172 -12.92 -10.76 20.61
CA LEU A 172 -12.78 -11.03 19.18
C LEU A 172 -14.08 -10.89 18.40
N ASP A 173 -15.24 -11.19 19.00
CA ASP A 173 -16.53 -11.06 18.34
C ASP A 173 -16.94 -9.59 18.18
N LEU A 174 -16.73 -8.76 19.21
CA LEU A 174 -16.97 -7.32 19.10
C LEU A 174 -15.95 -6.63 18.19
N ILE A 175 -14.68 -7.05 18.19
CA ILE A 175 -13.69 -6.56 17.23
C ILE A 175 -14.11 -6.90 15.79
N ARG A 176 -14.62 -8.11 15.55
CA ARG A 176 -15.10 -8.50 14.22
C ARG A 176 -16.28 -7.63 13.78
N GLN A 177 -17.22 -7.35 14.67
CA GLN A 177 -18.35 -6.45 14.38
C GLN A 177 -17.87 -5.02 14.12
N LEU A 178 -16.89 -4.53 14.89
CA LEU A 178 -16.27 -3.23 14.68
C LEU A 178 -15.64 -3.15 13.29
N ASN A 179 -14.85 -4.16 12.89
CA ASN A 179 -14.25 -4.20 11.56
C ASN A 179 -15.31 -4.13 10.46
N LEU A 180 -16.40 -4.90 10.56
CA LEU A 180 -17.49 -4.86 9.57
C LEU A 180 -18.14 -3.48 9.46
N ILE A 181 -18.31 -2.75 10.57
CA ILE A 181 -18.89 -1.40 10.54
C ILE A 181 -17.98 -0.45 9.76
N PHE A 182 -16.67 -0.54 9.99
CA PHE A 182 -15.71 0.38 9.40
C PHE A 182 -15.32 -0.01 7.97
N GLU A 183 -15.16 -1.29 7.62
CA GLU A 183 -14.87 -1.77 6.25
C GLU A 183 -15.96 -1.39 5.23
N ASN A 184 -17.19 -1.13 5.69
CA ASN A 184 -18.28 -0.65 4.84
C ASN A 184 -18.25 0.87 4.58
N ASP A 185 -17.39 1.61 5.28
CA ASP A 185 -17.11 3.01 4.97
C ASP A 185 -16.07 3.09 3.85
N VAL A 186 -16.42 3.73 2.74
CA VAL A 186 -15.59 3.85 1.53
C VAL A 186 -14.24 4.54 1.83
N ASN A 187 -14.13 5.26 2.96
CA ASN A 187 -12.92 5.93 3.40
C ASN A 187 -12.10 5.14 4.44
N PHE A 188 -12.61 4.00 4.90
CA PHE A 188 -11.86 3.13 5.80
C PHE A 188 -10.99 2.21 4.97
N LEU A 189 -9.68 2.40 5.08
CA LEU A 189 -8.72 1.47 4.52
C LEU A 189 -8.96 0.08 5.12
N ASN A 190 -9.14 -0.92 4.26
CA ASN A 190 -9.36 -2.33 4.65
C ASN A 190 -8.09 -2.95 5.27
N PHE A 191 -7.68 -2.50 6.46
CA PHE A 191 -6.56 -3.09 7.19
C PHE A 191 -6.86 -4.56 7.51
N LYS A 192 -6.31 -5.47 6.71
CA LYS A 192 -6.21 -6.89 7.09
C LYS A 192 -5.05 -7.02 8.07
N ILE A 193 -5.36 -7.08 9.37
CA ILE A 193 -4.44 -7.49 10.44
C ILE A 193 -5.01 -8.76 11.06
#